data_AF-A0A9D6HHG6-F1
#
_entry.id   AF-A0A9D6HHG6-F1
#
_cell.length_a   1.000
_cell.length_b   1.000
_cell.length_c   1.000
_cell.angle_alpha   90.00
_cell.angle_beta   90.00
_cell.angle_gamma   90.00
#
_symmetry.space_group_name_H-M   'P 1'
#
loop_
_entity.id
_entity.type
_entity.pdbx_description
1 polymer ?
#
loop_
_entity_poly.entity_id
_entity_poly.type
_entity_poly.pdbx_seq_one_letter_code
_entity_poly.pdbx_strand_id
1 'polypeptide(L)'
;MQRSCLRLARPDGTLVPVAWAGGADAASRVALPPGLGLAGRAVAAARPVQSADVLEDPALDYGADLREQVMASPWRAALAVPLRAKGQIIGALVLIDHRGRVFSEAELGLAQAFGDQAALALENARLHGETERRRRQAEALARVASRLTGSLDVSTVAERIISSVPALLGMRTAGLRLLEEDGSLRTIAYGGEGTPPFAVGHVLPPGAGIAGAAVAGGGPTWTSDLLADRRYTIPGDLAALLQSSDYRAFVSVPLRVKGA
;
A
#
# COMPACT_ATOMS: atom_id res chain seq x y z
N MET A 1 19.47 28.08 31.54
CA MET A 1 18.40 27.21 30.99
C MET A 1 19.03 26.41 29.87
N GLN A 2 19.21 25.10 30.03
CA GLN A 2 19.95 24.28 29.07
C GLN A 2 19.16 24.07 27.78
N ARG A 3 19.87 24.12 26.65
CA ARG A 3 19.31 23.92 25.32
C ARG A 3 19.89 22.69 24.67
N SER A 4 19.12 22.03 23.83
CA SER A 4 19.64 20.92 23.04
C SER A 4 19.13 20.94 21.61
N CYS A 5 19.93 20.40 20.70
CA CYS A 5 19.61 20.25 19.29
C CYS A 5 20.04 18.86 18.84
N LEU A 6 19.12 18.15 18.19
CA LEU A 6 19.42 16.87 17.54
C LEU A 6 19.51 17.09 16.04
N ARG A 7 20.61 16.63 15.46
CA ARG A 7 20.94 16.78 14.04
C ARG A 7 21.16 15.42 13.41
N LEU A 8 20.62 15.20 12.22
CA LEU A 8 20.83 13.98 11.44
C LEU A 8 21.73 14.26 10.23
N ALA A 9 22.62 13.31 9.95
CA ALA A 9 23.49 13.34 8.79
C ALA A 9 22.72 12.94 7.53
N ARG A 10 22.89 13.73 6.48
CA ARG A 10 22.51 13.36 5.12
C ARG A 10 23.62 12.54 4.45
N PRO A 11 23.35 11.88 3.32
CA PRO A 11 24.36 11.10 2.59
C PRO A 11 25.60 11.90 2.15
N ASP A 12 25.46 13.21 1.97
CA ASP A 12 26.54 14.15 1.66
C ASP A 12 27.36 14.57 2.90
N GLY A 13 27.01 14.06 4.09
CA GLY A 13 27.61 14.39 5.38
C GLY A 13 27.07 15.67 6.02
N THR A 14 26.12 16.36 5.39
CA THR A 14 25.51 17.58 5.94
C THR A 14 24.66 17.25 7.17
N LEU A 15 24.83 17.97 8.28
CA LEU A 15 24.07 17.79 9.51
C LEU A 15 22.86 18.73 9.56
N VAL A 16 21.66 18.16 9.48
CA VAL A 16 20.39 18.90 9.43
C VAL A 16 19.69 18.81 10.78
N PRO A 17 19.20 19.93 11.34
CA PRO A 17 18.46 19.90 12.59
C PRO A 17 17.09 19.26 12.39
N VAL A 18 16.73 18.36 13.31
CA VAL A 18 15.43 17.65 13.27
C VAL A 18 14.63 17.80 14.56
N ALA A 19 15.28 18.17 15.67
CA ALA A 19 14.60 18.47 16.93
C ALA A 19 15.42 19.44 17.80
N TRP A 20 14.75 20.15 18.71
CA TRP A 20 15.36 21.04 19.68
C TRP A 20 14.53 21.14 20.97
N ALA A 21 15.19 21.44 22.09
CA ALA A 21 14.55 21.69 23.38
C ALA A 21 15.18 22.90 24.08
N GLY A 22 14.40 23.62 24.91
CA GLY A 22 14.85 24.84 25.58
C GLY A 22 14.82 26.11 24.71
N GLY A 23 14.19 26.04 23.53
CA GLY A 23 14.10 27.10 22.53
C GLY A 23 15.14 26.96 21.40
N ALA A 24 14.80 27.40 20.20
CA ALA A 24 15.70 27.41 19.05
C ALA A 24 16.23 28.83 18.79
N ASP A 25 17.54 28.99 18.67
CA ASP A 25 18.14 30.17 18.04
C ASP A 25 18.33 29.94 16.53
N ALA A 26 18.73 30.99 15.81
CA ALA A 26 18.96 30.92 14.37
C ALA A 26 20.03 29.86 14.02
N ALA A 27 21.12 29.80 14.80
CA ALA A 27 22.22 28.85 14.60
C ALA A 27 21.75 27.39 14.72
N SER A 28 20.81 27.09 15.62
CA SER A 28 20.25 25.76 15.80
C SER A 28 19.38 25.28 14.62
N ARG A 29 18.98 26.18 13.71
CA ARG A 29 18.12 25.87 12.55
C ARG A 29 18.89 25.70 11.24
N VAL A 30 20.17 26.09 11.20
CA VAL A 30 20.99 26.01 9.99
C VAL A 30 21.49 24.59 9.77
N ALA A 31 21.50 24.12 8.52
CA ALA A 31 22.17 22.87 8.14
C ALA A 31 23.69 23.08 8.11
N LEU A 32 24.45 22.20 8.76
CA LEU A 32 25.89 22.34 8.88
C LEU A 32 26.59 21.48 7.82
N PRO A 33 27.49 22.04 7.01
CA PRO A 33 28.40 21.26 6.18
C PRO A 33 29.20 20.23 7.00
N PRO A 34 29.69 19.14 6.37
CA PRO A 34 30.52 18.15 7.04
C PRO A 34 31.71 18.78 7.76
N GLY A 35 31.93 18.39 9.02
CA GLY A 35 33.06 18.87 9.82
C GLY A 35 32.90 20.26 10.44
N LEU A 36 31.87 21.04 10.06
CA LEU A 36 31.66 22.39 10.59
C LEU A 36 31.09 22.36 12.02
N GLY A 37 31.67 23.20 12.87
CA GLY A 37 31.30 23.42 14.27
C GLY A 37 31.50 22.20 15.17
N LEU A 38 31.07 22.33 16.43
CA LEU A 38 31.21 21.27 17.43
C LEU A 38 30.55 19.95 17.01
N ALA A 39 29.37 20.02 16.39
CA ALA A 39 28.63 18.85 15.92
C ALA A 39 29.36 18.11 14.79
N GLY A 40 29.85 18.86 13.79
CA GLY A 40 30.63 18.29 12.69
C GLY A 40 31.92 17.64 13.21
N ARG A 41 32.58 18.27 14.19
CA ARG A 41 33.78 17.71 14.82
C ARG A 41 33.51 16.42 15.59
N ALA A 42 32.42 16.34 16.35
CA ALA A 42 32.05 15.15 17.09
C ALA A 42 31.72 13.96 16.17
N VAL A 43 31.06 14.23 15.05
CA VAL A 43 30.80 13.23 14.00
C VAL A 43 32.10 12.77 13.35
N ALA A 44 32.94 13.70 12.90
CA ALA A 44 34.20 13.38 12.23
C ALA A 44 35.19 12.64 13.13
N ALA A 45 35.30 13.04 14.40
CA ALA A 45 36.17 12.40 15.38
C ALA A 45 35.59 11.11 15.95
N ALA A 46 34.31 10.81 15.68
CA ALA A 46 33.57 9.72 16.29
C ALA A 46 33.82 9.66 17.81
N ARG A 47 33.57 10.75 18.53
CA ARG A 47 33.63 10.81 20.00
C ARG A 47 32.96 12.09 20.52
N PRO A 48 32.58 12.14 21.81
CA PRO A 48 32.17 13.37 22.46
C PRO A 48 33.22 14.48 22.29
N VAL A 49 32.75 15.69 22.00
CA VAL A 49 33.56 16.91 21.94
C VAL A 49 32.83 17.99 22.73
N GLN A 50 33.53 18.65 23.64
CA GLN A 50 33.00 19.77 24.41
C GLN A 50 33.87 21.01 24.24
N SER A 51 33.27 22.17 24.46
CA SER A 51 33.96 23.45 24.50
C SER A 51 33.29 24.39 25.49
N ALA A 52 34.07 25.12 26.28
CA ALA A 52 33.55 26.12 27.22
C ALA A 52 33.17 27.44 26.54
N ASP A 53 33.76 27.71 25.37
CA ASP A 53 33.36 28.78 24.46
C ASP A 53 33.69 28.36 23.01
N VAL A 54 32.67 27.94 22.26
CA VAL A 54 32.82 27.45 20.89
C VAL A 54 33.39 28.48 19.90
N LEU A 55 33.35 29.78 20.23
CA LEU A 55 33.90 30.84 19.37
C LEU A 55 35.37 31.13 19.61
N GLU A 56 35.87 30.78 20.80
CA GLU A 56 37.27 30.93 21.22
C GLU A 56 38.07 29.63 21.07
N ASP A 57 37.41 28.52 20.73
CA ASP A 57 38.04 27.22 20.51
C ASP A 57 38.70 27.14 19.12
N PRO A 58 40.05 27.11 19.05
CA PRO A 58 40.75 27.07 17.76
C PRO A 58 40.58 25.75 17.01
N ALA A 59 40.07 24.69 17.67
CA ALA A 59 39.81 23.41 17.03
C ALA A 59 38.47 23.39 16.28
N LEU A 60 37.66 24.45 16.38
CA LEU A 60 36.34 24.54 15.79
C LEU A 60 36.30 25.60 14.70
N ASP A 61 35.86 25.19 13.51
CA ASP A 61 35.54 26.10 12.42
C ASP A 61 34.02 26.27 12.34
N TYR A 62 33.54 27.52 12.37
CA TYR A 62 32.13 27.85 12.21
C TYR A 62 31.85 28.58 10.89
N GLY A 63 32.86 28.92 10.08
CA GLY A 63 32.68 29.79 8.92
C GLY A 63 32.16 31.19 9.29
N ALA A 64 32.13 32.12 8.33
CA ALA A 64 31.73 33.51 8.62
C ALA A 64 30.25 33.63 9.03
N ASP A 65 29.35 33.04 8.22
CA ASP A 65 27.90 33.22 8.37
C ASP A 65 27.35 32.62 9.67
N LEU A 66 27.76 31.39 10.00
CA LEU A 66 27.29 30.74 11.23
C LEU A 66 28.01 31.30 12.46
N ARG A 67 29.26 31.77 12.35
CA ARG A 67 29.94 32.48 13.44
C ARG A 67 29.16 33.74 13.84
N GLU A 68 28.64 34.52 12.90
CA GLU A 68 27.78 35.68 13.20
C GLU A 68 26.54 35.30 14.02
N GLN A 69 25.86 34.23 13.62
CA GLN A 69 24.67 33.74 14.33
C GLN A 69 24.99 33.23 15.74
N VAL A 70 26.13 32.58 15.92
CA VAL A 70 26.59 32.12 17.25
C VAL A 70 27.04 33.31 18.11
N MET A 71 27.66 34.34 17.52
CA MET A 71 28.03 35.58 18.24
C MET A 71 26.82 36.31 18.83
N ALA A 72 25.69 36.30 18.11
CA ALA A 72 24.43 36.87 18.57
C ALA A 72 23.76 36.06 19.71
N SER A 73 24.31 34.91 20.06
CA SER A 73 23.79 34.00 21.08
C SER A 73 24.59 34.09 22.39
N PRO A 74 23.93 34.17 23.58
CA PRO A 74 24.61 34.11 24.87
C PRO A 74 25.05 32.68 25.25
N TRP A 75 24.69 31.68 24.43
CA TRP A 75 24.94 30.26 24.66
C TRP A 75 26.20 29.84 23.91
N ARG A 76 27.32 29.68 24.63
CA ARG A 76 28.65 29.47 24.02
C ARG A 76 29.37 28.22 24.49
N ALA A 77 29.01 27.69 25.66
CA ALA A 77 29.52 26.39 26.04
C ALA A 77 28.65 25.31 25.40
N ALA A 78 29.25 24.23 24.92
CA ALA A 78 28.50 23.14 24.32
C ALA A 78 29.22 21.79 24.45
N LEU A 79 28.42 20.73 24.45
CA LEU A 79 28.84 19.34 24.37
C LEU A 79 28.11 18.71 23.18
N ALA A 80 28.85 18.15 22.22
CA ALA A 80 28.31 17.38 21.13
C ALA A 80 28.71 15.92 21.27
N VAL A 81 27.74 15.02 21.13
CA VAL A 81 27.96 13.57 21.10
C VAL A 81 27.46 12.99 19.77
N PRO A 82 28.22 12.10 19.11
CA PRO A 82 27.75 11.43 17.90
C PRO A 82 26.61 10.47 18.22
N LEU A 83 25.61 10.43 17.35
CA LEU A 83 24.49 9.49 17.40
C LEU A 83 24.88 8.21 16.66
N ARG A 84 25.05 7.10 17.38
CA ARG A 84 25.52 5.83 16.80
C ARG A 84 24.41 4.78 16.77
N ALA A 85 24.11 4.29 15.57
CA ALA A 85 23.22 3.15 15.37
C ALA A 85 23.95 2.08 14.56
N LYS A 86 23.99 0.85 15.06
CA LYS A 86 24.57 -0.31 14.36
C LYS A 86 25.99 -0.07 13.80
N GLY A 87 26.82 0.63 14.57
CA GLY A 87 28.20 0.95 14.19
C GLY A 87 28.36 2.13 13.23
N GLN A 88 27.27 2.80 12.81
CA GLN A 88 27.30 3.97 11.96
C GLN A 88 26.90 5.23 12.73
N ILE A 89 27.54 6.36 12.41
CA ILE A 89 27.14 7.66 12.95
C ILE A 89 26.05 8.23 12.03
N ILE A 90 24.86 8.42 12.58
CA ILE A 90 23.70 8.92 11.85
C ILE A 90 23.44 10.41 12.11
N GLY A 91 24.26 11.06 12.95
CA GLY A 91 24.10 12.46 13.33
C GLY A 91 24.80 12.83 14.63
N ALA A 92 24.34 13.92 15.26
CA ALA A 92 24.86 14.40 16.54
C ALA A 92 23.75 14.97 17.44
N LEU A 93 23.89 14.77 18.75
CA LEU A 93 23.16 15.50 19.77
C LEU A 93 24.08 16.58 20.34
N VAL A 94 23.60 17.82 20.38
CA VAL A 94 24.32 18.97 20.92
C VAL A 94 23.58 19.50 22.12
N LEU A 95 24.27 19.62 23.24
CA LEU A 95 23.83 20.31 24.45
C LEU A 95 24.54 21.65 24.51
N ILE A 96 23.82 22.72 24.80
CA ILE A 96 24.32 24.09 24.77
C ILE A 96 23.97 24.77 26.10
N ASP A 97 24.94 25.48 26.66
CA ASP A 97 24.83 26.20 27.92
C ASP A 97 25.55 27.56 27.86
N HIS A 98 25.48 28.32 28.94
CA HIS A 98 26.17 29.60 29.06
C HIS A 98 27.69 29.43 28.98
N ARG A 99 28.35 30.47 28.44
CA ARG A 99 29.81 30.57 28.35
C ARG A 99 30.49 30.17 29.66
N GLY A 100 31.57 29.39 29.56
CA GLY A 100 32.41 28.99 30.68
C GLY A 100 32.00 27.66 31.34
N ARG A 101 30.86 27.07 30.96
CA ARG A 101 30.49 25.72 31.43
C ARG A 101 31.49 24.69 30.90
N VAL A 102 32.02 23.87 31.81
CA VAL A 102 32.80 22.67 31.52
C VAL A 102 31.99 21.46 31.96
N PHE A 103 31.81 20.49 31.07
CA PHE A 103 31.09 19.24 31.35
C PHE A 103 32.04 18.20 31.93
N SER A 104 31.60 17.52 32.97
CA SER A 104 32.35 16.43 33.61
C SER A 104 32.34 15.16 32.76
N GLU A 105 33.31 14.26 32.98
CA GLU A 105 33.35 12.96 32.31
C GLU A 105 32.06 12.14 32.52
N ALA A 106 31.44 12.25 33.70
CA ALA A 106 30.16 11.61 33.98
C ALA A 106 29.04 12.17 33.09
N GLU A 107 29.00 13.48 32.86
CA GLU A 107 28.03 14.12 31.95
C GLU A 107 28.30 13.74 30.48
N LEU A 108 29.57 13.65 30.07
CA LEU A 108 29.94 13.16 28.73
C LEU A 108 29.45 11.73 28.51
N GLY A 109 29.70 10.84 29.48
CA GLY A 109 29.26 9.45 29.43
C GLY A 109 27.74 9.33 29.38
N LEU A 110 27.03 10.09 30.21
CA LEU A 110 25.56 10.11 30.23
C LEU A 110 24.99 10.64 28.91
N ALA A 111 25.54 11.74 28.38
CA ALA A 111 25.11 12.31 27.11
C ALA A 111 25.33 11.32 25.95
N GLN A 112 26.47 10.64 25.92
CA GLN A 112 26.75 9.62 24.90
C GLN A 112 25.77 8.45 25.00
N ALA A 113 25.49 7.95 26.20
CA ALA A 113 24.52 6.86 26.40
C ALA A 113 23.11 7.25 25.93
N PHE A 114 22.68 8.49 26.21
CA PHE A 114 21.43 9.02 25.66
C PHE A 114 21.46 9.13 24.13
N GLY A 115 22.58 9.60 23.57
CA GLY A 115 22.79 9.67 22.12
C GLY A 115 22.68 8.31 21.44
N ASP A 116 23.27 7.27 22.03
CA ASP A 116 23.22 5.90 21.49
C ASP A 116 21.78 5.34 21.51
N GLN A 117 21.04 5.55 22.60
CA GLN A 117 19.63 5.12 22.67
C GLN A 117 18.74 5.90 21.70
N ALA A 118 18.93 7.22 21.58
CA ALA A 118 18.20 8.04 20.63
C ALA A 118 18.49 7.61 19.18
N ALA A 119 19.74 7.28 18.86
CA ALA A 119 20.14 6.83 17.55
C ALA A 119 19.46 5.50 17.16
N LEU A 120 19.41 4.54 18.09
CA LEU A 120 18.71 3.27 17.89
C LEU A 120 17.21 3.48 17.64
N ALA A 121 16.56 4.34 18.43
CA ALA A 121 15.14 4.64 18.28
C ALA A 121 14.83 5.29 16.91
N LEU A 122 15.66 6.24 16.48
CA LEU A 122 15.52 6.92 15.19
C LEU A 122 15.72 5.95 14.02
N GLU A 123 16.70 5.07 14.09
CA GLU A 123 16.93 4.06 13.05
C GLU A 123 15.79 3.04 12.98
N ASN A 124 15.24 2.63 14.12
CA ASN A 124 14.06 1.76 14.15
C ASN A 124 12.83 2.43 13.54
N ALA A 125 12.59 3.71 13.85
CA ALA A 125 11.50 4.47 13.26
C ALA A 125 11.65 4.61 11.73
N ARG A 126 12.88 4.85 11.25
CA ARG A 126 13.20 4.91 9.82
C ARG A 126 12.91 3.59 9.11
N LEU A 127 13.42 2.48 9.66
CA LEU A 127 13.22 1.13 9.11
C LEU A 127 11.75 0.74 9.10
N HIS A 128 11.01 1.04 10.18
CA HIS A 128 9.58 0.78 10.27
C HIS A 128 8.81 1.55 9.19
N GLY A 129 9.09 2.85 9.03
CA GLY A 129 8.47 3.67 7.99
C GLY A 129 8.75 3.16 6.57
N GLU A 130 9.97 2.67 6.31
CA GLU A 130 10.32 2.10 5.01
C GLU A 130 9.58 0.78 4.73
N THR A 131 9.48 -0.11 5.72
CA THR A 131 8.70 -1.35 5.61
C THR A 131 7.23 -1.06 5.34
N GLU A 132 6.62 -0.13 6.07
CA GLU A 132 5.23 0.27 5.85
C GLU A 132 4.99 0.86 4.45
N ARG A 133 5.93 1.67 3.95
CA ARG A 133 5.86 2.20 2.59
C ARG A 133 5.89 1.07 1.54
N ARG A 134 6.80 0.10 1.69
CA ARG A 134 6.90 -1.06 0.77
C ARG A 134 5.64 -1.92 0.82
N ARG A 135 5.08 -2.17 2.01
CA ARG A 135 3.82 -2.90 2.19
C ARG A 135 2.67 -2.24 1.41
N ARG A 136 2.49 -0.93 1.58
CA ARG A 136 1.45 -0.16 0.87
C ARG A 136 1.60 -0.22 -0.65
N GLN A 137 2.84 -0.20 -1.17
CA GLN A 137 3.12 -0.33 -2.60
C GLN A 137 2.76 -1.72 -3.12
N ALA A 138 3.13 -2.78 -2.41
CA ALA A 138 2.79 -4.15 -2.77
C ALA A 138 1.27 -4.38 -2.79
N GLU A 139 0.55 -3.86 -1.80
CA GLU A 139 -0.92 -3.92 -1.77
C GLU A 139 -1.57 -3.16 -2.92
N ALA A 140 -1.05 -1.98 -3.27
CA ALA A 140 -1.55 -1.23 -4.43
C ALA A 140 -1.34 -2.00 -5.74
N LEU A 141 -0.17 -2.62 -5.91
CA LEU A 141 0.13 -3.44 -7.08
C LEU A 141 -0.77 -4.68 -7.14
N ALA A 142 -0.96 -5.38 -6.01
CA ALA A 142 -1.85 -6.53 -5.93
C ALA A 142 -3.30 -6.17 -6.29
N ARG A 143 -3.79 -5.00 -5.84
CA ARG A 143 -5.11 -4.48 -6.23
C ARG A 143 -5.22 -4.23 -7.73
N VAL A 144 -4.20 -3.64 -8.36
CA VAL A 144 -4.18 -3.40 -9.81
C VAL A 144 -4.16 -4.73 -10.56
N ALA A 145 -3.30 -5.67 -10.17
CA ALA A 145 -3.21 -6.98 -10.78
C ALA A 145 -4.55 -7.74 -10.68
N SER A 146 -5.19 -7.75 -9.51
CA SER A 146 -6.50 -8.38 -9.30
C SER A 146 -7.60 -7.79 -10.19
N ARG A 147 -7.62 -6.46 -10.40
CA ARG A 147 -8.57 -5.81 -11.31
C ARG A 147 -8.34 -6.17 -12.78
N LEU A 148 -7.09 -6.32 -13.19
CA LEU A 148 -6.73 -6.74 -14.55
C LEU A 148 -7.11 -8.20 -14.81
N THR A 149 -6.94 -9.08 -13.83
CA THR A 149 -7.23 -10.52 -13.98
C THR A 149 -8.71 -10.85 -13.77
N GLY A 150 -9.43 -10.12 -12.92
CA GLY A 150 -10.84 -10.43 -12.59
C GLY A 150 -11.86 -10.16 -13.70
N SER A 151 -11.53 -9.32 -14.69
CA SER A 151 -12.45 -8.95 -15.78
C SER A 151 -12.39 -9.87 -17.02
N LEU A 152 -11.45 -10.83 -17.08
CA LEU A 152 -11.18 -11.65 -18.28
C LEU A 152 -11.28 -13.17 -18.06
N ASP A 153 -11.43 -13.68 -16.84
CA ASP A 153 -11.38 -15.14 -16.60
C ASP A 153 -12.76 -15.83 -16.71
N VAL A 154 -13.81 -15.26 -16.12
CA VAL A 154 -15.14 -15.91 -16.07
C VAL A 154 -15.75 -16.10 -17.47
N SER A 155 -15.72 -15.07 -18.32
CA SER A 155 -16.27 -15.16 -19.68
C SER A 155 -15.45 -16.09 -20.57
N THR A 156 -14.12 -16.05 -20.49
CA THR A 156 -13.27 -16.95 -21.27
C THR A 156 -13.38 -18.41 -20.81
N VAL A 157 -13.46 -18.66 -19.50
CA VAL A 157 -13.72 -20.00 -18.96
C VAL A 157 -15.12 -20.48 -19.38
N ALA A 158 -16.12 -19.61 -19.30
CA ALA A 158 -17.49 -19.90 -19.73
C ALA A 158 -17.58 -20.26 -21.21
N GLU A 159 -16.93 -19.51 -22.10
CA GLU A 159 -16.85 -19.76 -23.54
C GLU A 159 -16.20 -21.12 -23.83
N ARG A 160 -15.08 -21.43 -23.17
CA ARG A 160 -14.40 -22.73 -23.32
C ARG A 160 -15.26 -23.90 -22.86
N ILE A 161 -15.96 -23.75 -21.74
CA ILE A 161 -16.86 -24.79 -21.23
C ILE A 161 -18.01 -24.99 -22.23
N ILE A 162 -18.71 -23.91 -22.56
CA ILE A 162 -19.96 -24.01 -23.31
C ILE A 162 -19.75 -24.41 -24.77
N SER A 163 -18.61 -24.07 -25.38
CA SER A 163 -18.27 -24.48 -26.75
C SER A 163 -18.14 -26.00 -26.92
N SER A 164 -17.82 -26.74 -25.87
CA SER A 164 -17.65 -28.21 -25.92
C SER A 164 -18.95 -28.98 -25.66
N VAL A 165 -19.91 -28.37 -24.97
CA VAL A 165 -21.15 -29.03 -24.52
C VAL A 165 -22.03 -29.54 -25.67
N PRO A 166 -22.28 -28.77 -26.75
CA PRO A 166 -23.15 -29.22 -27.84
C PRO A 166 -22.68 -30.53 -28.49
N ALA A 167 -21.40 -30.63 -28.81
CA ALA A 167 -20.82 -31.83 -29.41
C ALA A 167 -20.88 -33.05 -28.48
N LEU A 168 -20.62 -32.85 -27.17
CA LEU A 168 -20.63 -33.93 -26.18
C LEU A 168 -22.02 -34.53 -25.95
N LEU A 169 -23.07 -33.71 -26.02
CA LEU A 169 -24.44 -34.11 -25.70
C LEU A 169 -25.32 -34.28 -26.95
N GLY A 170 -24.77 -34.11 -28.16
CA GLY A 170 -25.54 -34.15 -29.40
C GLY A 170 -26.58 -33.02 -29.51
N MET A 171 -26.30 -31.88 -28.88
CA MET A 171 -27.20 -30.72 -28.89
C MET A 171 -26.80 -29.74 -29.99
N ARG A 172 -27.77 -28.97 -30.51
CA ARG A 172 -27.48 -27.94 -31.53
C ARG A 172 -26.73 -26.74 -30.92
N THR A 173 -27.13 -26.32 -29.73
CA THR A 173 -26.60 -25.12 -29.04
C THR A 173 -26.72 -25.27 -27.53
N ALA A 174 -25.83 -24.60 -26.81
CA ALA A 174 -25.84 -24.48 -25.36
C ALA A 174 -25.50 -23.04 -24.94
N GLY A 175 -26.06 -22.60 -23.81
CA GLY A 175 -25.75 -21.30 -23.22
C GLY A 175 -25.43 -21.43 -21.74
N LEU A 176 -24.47 -20.64 -21.26
CA LEU A 176 -24.14 -20.54 -19.84
C LEU A 176 -24.65 -19.22 -19.27
N ARG A 177 -25.37 -19.30 -18.15
CA ARG A 177 -25.93 -18.14 -17.45
C ARG A 177 -25.38 -18.07 -16.03
N LEU A 178 -25.07 -16.85 -15.57
CA LEU A 178 -24.79 -16.57 -14.16
C LEU A 178 -26.08 -16.16 -13.45
N LEU A 179 -26.23 -16.67 -12.23
CA LEU A 179 -27.23 -16.21 -11.28
C LEU A 179 -26.74 -14.92 -10.64
N GLU A 180 -27.53 -13.86 -10.78
CA GLU A 180 -27.30 -12.57 -10.14
C GLU A 180 -27.96 -12.53 -8.75
N GLU A 181 -27.56 -11.56 -7.91
CA GLU A 181 -28.06 -11.43 -6.53
C GLU A 181 -29.58 -11.24 -6.44
N ASP A 182 -30.20 -10.64 -7.46
CA ASP A 182 -31.66 -10.43 -7.55
C ASP A 182 -32.43 -11.68 -8.02
N GLY A 183 -31.73 -12.79 -8.26
CA GLY A 183 -32.29 -14.04 -8.75
C GLY A 183 -32.44 -14.11 -10.27
N SER A 184 -32.06 -13.06 -11.00
CA SER A 184 -32.10 -13.04 -12.46
C SER A 184 -30.94 -13.85 -13.06
N LEU A 185 -31.07 -14.21 -14.33
CA LEU A 185 -30.09 -15.05 -15.04
C LEU A 185 -29.51 -14.35 -16.26
N ARG A 186 -28.27 -13.86 -16.14
CA ARG A 186 -27.55 -13.20 -17.22
C ARG A 186 -26.75 -14.20 -18.05
N THR A 187 -26.92 -14.18 -19.38
CA THR A 187 -26.11 -15.00 -20.27
C THR A 187 -24.67 -14.49 -20.34
N ILE A 188 -23.70 -15.38 -20.16
CA ILE A 188 -22.28 -15.04 -20.23
C ILE A 188 -21.52 -15.73 -21.37
N ALA A 189 -22.06 -16.81 -21.94
CA ALA A 189 -21.44 -17.48 -23.08
C ALA A 189 -22.45 -18.35 -23.85
N TYR A 190 -22.14 -18.60 -25.13
CA TYR A 190 -22.85 -19.53 -26.01
C TYR A 190 -21.89 -20.43 -26.76
N GLY A 191 -22.35 -21.61 -27.13
CA GLY A 191 -21.64 -22.55 -27.99
C GLY A 191 -22.60 -23.35 -28.87
N GLY A 192 -22.09 -23.86 -29.99
CA GLY A 192 -22.83 -24.69 -30.94
C GLY A 192 -23.19 -23.98 -32.24
N GLU A 193 -24.03 -24.63 -33.04
CA GLU A 193 -24.43 -24.19 -34.37
C GLU A 193 -25.74 -23.40 -34.35
N GLY A 194 -25.82 -22.36 -35.21
CA GLY A 194 -26.99 -21.51 -35.36
C GLY A 194 -26.95 -20.23 -34.52
N THR A 195 -27.90 -19.34 -34.76
CA THR A 195 -28.04 -18.11 -33.97
C THR A 195 -28.58 -18.47 -32.59
N PRO A 196 -27.92 -18.10 -31.49
CA PRO A 196 -28.43 -18.36 -30.16
C PRO A 196 -29.74 -17.59 -29.96
N PRO A 197 -30.67 -18.11 -29.14
CA PRO A 197 -31.91 -17.40 -28.88
C PRO A 197 -31.70 -16.07 -28.15
N PHE A 198 -30.55 -15.83 -27.52
CA PHE A 198 -30.24 -14.51 -26.95
C PHE A 198 -28.79 -14.11 -27.19
N ALA A 199 -28.52 -12.81 -27.10
CA ALA A 199 -27.16 -12.29 -27.07
C ALA A 199 -26.49 -12.58 -25.71
N VAL A 200 -25.15 -12.64 -25.70
CA VAL A 200 -24.37 -12.54 -24.46
C VAL A 200 -24.73 -11.21 -23.77
N GLY A 201 -25.01 -11.26 -22.48
CA GLY A 201 -25.51 -10.13 -21.69
C GLY A 201 -27.03 -10.11 -21.48
N HIS A 202 -27.82 -10.91 -22.21
CA HIS A 202 -29.27 -10.97 -22.01
C HIS A 202 -29.65 -11.51 -20.63
N VAL A 203 -30.61 -10.85 -19.95
CA VAL A 203 -31.06 -11.20 -18.60
C VAL A 203 -32.46 -11.80 -18.65
N LEU A 204 -32.63 -13.00 -18.10
CA LEU A 204 -33.96 -13.55 -17.82
C LEU A 204 -34.41 -13.13 -16.41
N PRO A 205 -35.68 -12.70 -16.23
CA PRO A 205 -36.21 -12.40 -14.91
C PRO A 205 -36.13 -13.61 -13.96
N PRO A 206 -36.11 -13.38 -12.63
CA PRO A 206 -36.12 -14.46 -11.65
C PRO A 206 -37.27 -15.45 -11.88
N GLY A 207 -36.97 -16.74 -11.83
CA GLY A 207 -37.96 -17.81 -12.04
C GLY A 207 -38.47 -17.98 -13.48
N ALA A 208 -38.02 -17.15 -14.44
CA ALA A 208 -38.49 -17.23 -15.82
C ALA A 208 -37.96 -18.47 -16.56
N GLY A 209 -38.86 -19.10 -17.30
CA GLY A 209 -38.59 -20.23 -18.18
C GLY A 209 -38.00 -21.44 -17.45
N ILE A 210 -37.42 -22.34 -18.26
CA ILE A 210 -36.87 -23.59 -17.78
C ILE A 210 -35.63 -23.40 -16.89
N ALA A 211 -34.81 -22.37 -17.18
CA ALA A 211 -33.60 -22.07 -16.43
C ALA A 211 -33.91 -21.50 -15.05
N GLY A 212 -34.89 -20.60 -14.93
CA GLY A 212 -35.37 -20.10 -13.64
C GLY A 212 -35.93 -21.22 -12.78
N ALA A 213 -36.70 -22.14 -13.37
CA ALA A 213 -37.22 -23.31 -12.67
C ALA A 213 -36.11 -24.27 -12.19
N ALA A 214 -35.04 -24.46 -12.98
CA ALA A 214 -33.90 -25.30 -12.59
C ALA A 214 -33.18 -24.74 -11.36
N VAL A 215 -32.96 -23.43 -11.35
CA VAL A 215 -32.34 -22.73 -10.21
C VAL A 215 -33.24 -22.78 -8.98
N ALA A 216 -34.52 -22.46 -9.13
CA ALA A 216 -35.48 -22.48 -8.02
C ALA A 216 -35.67 -23.89 -7.42
N GLY A 217 -35.74 -24.92 -8.26
CA GLY A 217 -35.86 -26.32 -7.82
C GLY A 217 -34.54 -26.94 -7.37
N GLY A 218 -33.41 -26.32 -7.71
CA GLY A 218 -32.08 -26.82 -7.38
C GLY A 218 -31.67 -28.11 -8.09
N GLY A 219 -32.40 -28.56 -9.11
CA GLY A 219 -32.14 -29.77 -9.88
C GLY A 219 -32.38 -29.57 -11.40
N PRO A 220 -31.97 -30.53 -12.24
CA PRO A 220 -32.13 -30.42 -13.69
C PRO A 220 -33.62 -30.40 -14.08
N THR A 221 -33.94 -29.58 -15.08
CA THR A 221 -35.28 -29.48 -15.68
C THR A 221 -35.19 -29.68 -17.18
N TRP A 222 -36.23 -30.27 -17.78
CA TRP A 222 -36.28 -30.51 -19.22
C TRP A 222 -37.71 -30.47 -19.76
N THR A 223 -37.82 -30.18 -21.05
CA THR A 223 -39.05 -30.22 -21.82
C THR A 223 -38.76 -30.53 -23.29
N SER A 224 -39.68 -31.24 -23.95
CA SER A 224 -39.62 -31.48 -25.40
C SER A 224 -40.17 -30.32 -26.23
N ASP A 225 -40.98 -29.46 -25.61
CA ASP A 225 -41.51 -28.25 -26.25
C ASP A 225 -41.80 -27.18 -25.19
N LEU A 226 -40.87 -26.23 -25.05
CA LEU A 226 -40.97 -25.16 -24.06
C LEU A 226 -42.18 -24.25 -24.31
N LEU A 227 -42.54 -23.97 -25.57
CA LEU A 227 -43.69 -23.11 -25.88
C LEU A 227 -45.03 -23.76 -25.52
N ALA A 228 -45.12 -25.08 -25.60
CA ALA A 228 -46.33 -25.83 -25.24
C ALA A 228 -46.41 -26.16 -23.74
N ASP A 229 -45.28 -26.13 -23.03
CA ASP A 229 -45.17 -26.59 -21.65
C ASP A 229 -45.60 -25.54 -20.62
N ARG A 230 -46.84 -25.68 -20.15
CA ARG A 230 -47.46 -24.77 -19.16
C ARG A 230 -46.81 -24.79 -17.78
N ARG A 231 -45.83 -25.68 -17.52
CA ARG A 231 -45.06 -25.66 -16.27
C ARG A 231 -44.13 -24.47 -16.17
N TYR A 232 -43.79 -23.83 -17.29
CA TYR A 232 -42.82 -22.74 -17.34
C TYR A 232 -43.48 -21.44 -17.79
N THR A 233 -43.26 -20.37 -17.01
CA THR A 233 -43.66 -19.02 -17.42
C THR A 233 -42.60 -18.44 -18.34
N ILE A 234 -43.00 -18.11 -19.56
CA ILE A 234 -42.11 -17.59 -20.59
C ILE A 234 -42.39 -16.10 -20.77
N PRO A 235 -41.41 -15.21 -20.50
CA PRO A 235 -41.51 -13.79 -20.83
C PRO A 235 -41.85 -13.56 -22.30
N GLY A 236 -42.59 -12.49 -22.61
CA GLY A 236 -43.12 -12.26 -23.96
C GLY A 236 -42.06 -12.10 -25.05
N ASP A 237 -40.92 -11.51 -24.71
CA ASP A 237 -39.73 -11.40 -25.55
C ASP A 237 -39.09 -12.77 -25.84
N LEU A 238 -38.95 -13.62 -24.83
CA LEU A 238 -38.49 -15.01 -24.98
C LEU A 238 -39.49 -15.83 -25.81
N ALA A 239 -40.79 -15.67 -25.59
CA ALA A 239 -41.83 -16.39 -26.32
C ALA A 239 -41.82 -16.03 -27.82
N ALA A 240 -41.79 -14.73 -28.15
CA ALA A 240 -41.75 -14.24 -29.52
C ALA A 240 -40.51 -14.74 -30.28
N LEU A 241 -39.37 -14.79 -29.59
CA LEU A 241 -38.12 -15.25 -30.18
C LEU A 241 -38.07 -16.77 -30.34
N LEU A 242 -38.61 -17.53 -29.37
CA LEU A 242 -38.71 -18.97 -29.54
C LEU A 242 -39.61 -19.32 -30.72
N GLN A 243 -40.74 -18.62 -30.87
CA GLN A 243 -41.68 -18.82 -31.99
C GLN A 243 -41.03 -18.63 -33.36
N SER A 244 -40.12 -17.66 -33.50
CA SER A 244 -39.38 -17.40 -34.74
C SER A 244 -38.12 -18.26 -34.93
N SER A 245 -37.84 -19.16 -33.98
CA SER A 245 -36.70 -20.09 -34.04
C SER A 245 -37.16 -21.55 -34.13
N ASP A 246 -36.24 -22.44 -34.53
CA ASP A 246 -36.47 -23.90 -34.55
C ASP A 246 -36.25 -24.57 -33.18
N TYR A 247 -35.97 -23.81 -32.13
CA TYR A 247 -35.72 -24.36 -30.80
C TYR A 247 -37.02 -24.62 -30.06
N ARG A 248 -37.26 -25.89 -29.70
CA ARG A 248 -38.46 -26.33 -28.97
C ARG A 248 -38.12 -27.10 -27.71
N ALA A 249 -37.20 -28.06 -27.81
CA ALA A 249 -36.75 -28.85 -26.67
C ALA A 249 -35.60 -28.15 -25.91
N PHE A 250 -35.66 -28.18 -24.59
CA PHE A 250 -34.65 -27.57 -23.73
C PHE A 250 -34.35 -28.47 -22.53
N VAL A 251 -33.11 -28.44 -22.08
CA VAL A 251 -32.66 -28.95 -20.79
C VAL A 251 -31.88 -27.84 -20.09
N SER A 252 -32.11 -27.67 -18.80
CA SER A 252 -31.37 -26.74 -17.96
C SER A 252 -30.90 -27.45 -16.70
N VAL A 253 -29.63 -27.23 -16.36
CA VAL A 253 -28.99 -27.85 -15.19
C VAL A 253 -28.42 -26.72 -14.33
N PRO A 254 -28.78 -26.63 -13.04
CA PRO A 254 -28.20 -25.63 -12.16
C PRO A 254 -26.76 -26.03 -11.82
N LEU A 255 -25.82 -25.12 -12.03
CA LEU A 255 -24.43 -25.30 -11.62
C LEU A 255 -24.25 -24.74 -10.22
N ARG A 256 -23.70 -25.55 -9.31
CA ARG A 256 -23.41 -25.14 -7.93
C ARG A 256 -21.91 -25.13 -7.71
N VAL A 257 -21.39 -24.05 -7.17
CA VAL A 257 -20.01 -23.99 -6.68
C VAL A 257 -19.97 -24.68 -5.31
N LYS A 258 -19.16 -25.74 -5.14
CA LYS A 258 -18.97 -26.36 -3.82
C LYS A 258 -18.24 -25.36 -2.92
N GLY A 259 -18.88 -24.95 -1.82
CA GLY A 259 -18.28 -24.10 -0.79
C GLY A 259 -18.90 -22.71 -0.60
N ALA A 260 -20.07 -22.44 -1.20
CA ALA A 260 -20.95 -21.32 -0.85
C ALA A 260 -22.19 -21.86 -0.13
#